data_AF-A0A3D5SFR0-F1
#
_entry.id   AF-A0A3D5SFR0-F1
#
_cell.length_a   1.000
_cell.length_b   1.000
_cell.length_c   1.000
_cell.angle_alpha   90.00
_cell.angle_beta   90.00
_cell.angle_gamma   90.00
#
_symmetry.space_group_name_H-M   'P 1'
#
loop_
_entity.id
_entity.type
_entity.pdbx_description
1 polymer ?
#
loop_
_entity_poly.entity_id
_entity_poly.type
_entity_poly.pdbx_seq_one_letter_code
_entity_poly.pdbx_strand_id
1 'polypeptide(L)'
;LKMADSELLQQGDFVIAIGNPFGLENTVTTGVVSALGRSGLGIEGYENFIQTDASINPGNSGGALVNLRGELVGINTAIIAPNGGNVGIGLAIPMNMARNSSDQLLEHGEVRRGQLGVIIQDMTSSLAEAFDLDAQQKGVLITQVQEDSAADLAGLEAGDIIVMVNKKLINTASQLRNVVGSVRIGEALKLELLREGKSRKMTVVVGERSNLLSRANKIHPRLNGAELKNAENGKGVIVAELASGSNASASGLRVGDRIVSVNRVAVSNLKQLTKVAERSSGKMLVRIVRGNTALFIVLS
;
A
#
# COMPACT_ATOMS: atom_id res chain seq x y z
N LEU A 1 -21.22 16.78 10.85
CA LEU A 1 -20.57 17.80 10.00
C LEU A 1 -20.79 17.44 8.54
N LYS A 2 -21.09 18.42 7.68
CA LYS A 2 -21.06 18.20 6.24
C LYS A 2 -19.60 17.99 5.82
N MET A 3 -19.32 16.97 5.01
CA MET A 3 -17.97 16.71 4.50
C MET A 3 -17.83 17.34 3.12
N ALA A 4 -16.69 17.98 2.86
CA ALA A 4 -16.33 18.48 1.55
C ALA A 4 -15.49 17.45 0.79
N ASP A 5 -15.46 17.61 -0.54
CA ASP A 5 -14.47 16.95 -1.37
C ASP A 5 -13.10 17.60 -1.15
N SER A 6 -12.21 16.91 -0.45
CA SER A 6 -10.88 17.44 -0.11
C SER A 6 -9.95 17.61 -1.33
N GLU A 7 -10.32 17.07 -2.49
CA GLU A 7 -9.57 17.25 -3.74
C GLU A 7 -9.79 18.62 -4.39
N LEU A 8 -10.84 19.34 -3.97
CA LEU A 8 -11.12 20.70 -4.43
C LEU A 8 -10.36 21.76 -3.65
N LEU A 9 -9.65 21.38 -2.58
CA LEU A 9 -8.82 22.30 -1.81
C LEU A 9 -7.68 22.85 -2.67
N GLN A 10 -7.33 24.10 -2.41
CA GLN A 10 -6.19 24.77 -3.00
C GLN A 10 -5.27 25.33 -1.91
N GLN A 11 -3.99 25.46 -2.26
CA GLN A 11 -3.06 26.18 -1.40
C GLN A 11 -3.54 27.64 -1.25
N GLY A 12 -3.57 28.14 -0.01
CA GLY A 12 -4.09 29.46 0.33
C GLY A 12 -5.56 29.47 0.78
N ASP A 13 -6.30 28.37 0.63
CA ASP A 13 -7.66 28.28 1.18
C ASP A 13 -7.65 28.45 2.71
N PHE A 14 -8.52 29.30 3.25
CA PHE A 14 -8.68 29.46 4.69
C PHE A 14 -9.28 28.20 5.32
N VAL A 15 -8.70 27.80 6.45
CA VAL A 15 -9.14 26.65 7.25
C VAL A 15 -9.18 26.98 8.73
N ILE A 16 -10.05 26.25 9.43
CA ILE A 16 -10.25 26.36 10.87
C ILE A 16 -10.01 24.97 11.46
N ALA A 17 -9.09 24.88 12.42
CA ALA A 17 -8.83 23.67 13.19
C ALA A 17 -9.60 23.73 14.52
N ILE A 18 -10.28 22.64 14.85
CA ILE A 18 -11.09 22.51 16.06
C ILE A 18 -10.66 21.24 16.78
N GLY A 19 -10.36 21.34 18.07
CA GLY A 19 -9.96 20.20 18.88
C GLY A 19 -9.87 20.52 20.37
N ASN A 20 -9.22 19.64 21.13
CA ASN A 20 -9.08 19.77 22.58
C ASN A 20 -7.58 19.75 22.97
N PRO A 21 -6.80 20.79 22.59
CA PRO A 21 -5.39 20.86 22.93
C PRO A 21 -5.20 20.86 24.45
N PHE A 22 -4.30 20.02 24.95
CA PHE A 22 -3.95 19.93 26.38
C PHE A 22 -5.13 19.71 27.34
N GLY A 23 -6.28 19.22 26.87
CA GLY A 23 -7.47 19.03 27.69
C GLY A 23 -8.27 20.32 27.97
N LEU A 24 -7.93 21.43 27.32
CA LEU A 24 -8.71 22.66 27.32
C LEU A 24 -9.86 22.52 26.32
N GLU A 25 -11.07 22.28 26.81
CA GLU A 25 -12.25 21.97 26.00
C GLU A 25 -12.45 22.93 24.81
N ASN A 26 -12.63 22.38 23.61
CA ASN A 26 -13.11 23.05 22.39
C ASN A 26 -12.33 24.31 21.96
N THR A 27 -11.03 24.16 21.72
CA THR A 27 -10.21 25.25 21.14
C THR A 27 -10.38 25.33 19.63
N VAL A 28 -10.50 26.56 19.13
CA VAL A 28 -10.60 26.89 17.72
C VAL A 28 -9.38 27.71 17.31
N THR A 29 -8.70 27.30 16.24
CA THR A 29 -7.58 28.04 15.64
C THR A 29 -7.80 28.17 14.14
N THR A 30 -7.25 29.22 13.54
CA THR A 30 -7.45 29.53 12.12
C THR A 30 -6.11 29.63 11.39
N GLY A 31 -6.11 29.30 10.11
CA GLY A 31 -4.96 29.41 9.23
C GLY A 31 -5.36 29.22 7.78
N VAL A 32 -4.40 28.83 6.96
CA VAL A 32 -4.57 28.51 5.54
C VAL A 32 -3.98 27.15 5.21
N VAL A 33 -4.45 26.56 4.12
CA VAL A 33 -3.78 25.42 3.48
C VAL A 33 -2.41 25.86 3.00
N SER A 34 -1.36 25.47 3.71
CA SER A 34 0.03 25.79 3.36
C SER A 34 0.58 24.91 2.24
N ALA A 35 0.11 23.66 2.13
CA ALA A 35 0.48 22.74 1.06
C ALA A 35 -0.49 21.54 1.02
N LEU A 36 -0.53 20.84 -0.11
CA LEU A 36 -1.32 19.61 -0.29
C LEU A 36 -0.41 18.46 -0.68
N GLY A 37 -0.85 17.23 -0.37
CA GLY A 37 -0.16 16.00 -0.77
C GLY A 37 1.20 15.78 -0.10
N ARG A 38 1.38 16.29 1.13
CA ARG A 38 2.60 16.05 1.90
C ARG A 38 2.74 14.57 2.23
N SER A 39 3.87 14.01 1.82
CA SER A 39 4.20 12.58 1.92
C SER A 39 5.69 12.43 2.24
N GLY A 40 6.13 11.25 2.66
CA GLY A 40 7.54 10.95 2.91
C GLY A 40 8.08 11.51 4.23
N LEU A 41 7.18 11.80 5.19
CA LEU A 41 7.52 12.29 6.52
C LEU A 41 7.89 11.14 7.47
N GLY A 42 7.52 9.91 7.12
CA GLY A 42 7.81 8.72 7.93
C GLY A 42 7.00 8.65 9.23
N ILE A 43 5.90 9.40 9.29
CA ILE A 43 4.95 9.42 10.40
C ILE A 43 3.98 8.25 10.25
N GLU A 44 3.52 7.97 9.02
CA GLU A 44 2.54 6.93 8.70
C GLU A 44 2.92 6.13 7.45
N GLY A 45 2.29 4.97 7.25
CA GLY A 45 2.54 4.11 6.07
C GLY A 45 1.97 4.65 4.75
N TYR A 46 0.87 5.38 4.81
CA TYR A 46 0.22 6.08 3.69
C TYR A 46 0.01 7.54 4.09
N GLU A 47 0.66 8.46 3.39
CA GLU A 47 0.75 9.87 3.79
C GLU A 47 0.36 10.76 2.63
N ASN A 48 -0.76 11.47 2.74
CA ASN A 48 -1.19 12.46 1.74
C ASN A 48 -1.71 13.71 2.45
N PHE A 49 -0.93 14.24 3.40
CA PHE A 49 -1.42 15.24 4.34
C PHE A 49 -1.73 16.58 3.66
N ILE A 50 -2.79 17.21 4.16
CA ILE A 50 -3.00 18.65 4.07
C ILE A 50 -2.07 19.29 5.09
N GLN A 51 -1.22 20.21 4.66
CA GLN A 51 -0.43 21.04 5.55
C GLN A 51 -1.17 22.35 5.81
N THR A 52 -1.20 22.79 7.06
CA THR A 52 -1.81 24.05 7.50
C THR A 52 -0.92 24.76 8.50
N ASP A 53 -0.99 26.10 8.53
CA ASP A 53 -0.35 26.92 9.54
C ASP A 53 -1.28 27.25 10.73
N ALA A 54 -2.56 26.84 10.64
CA ALA A 54 -3.47 26.83 11.78
C ALA A 54 -2.82 26.10 12.96
N SER A 55 -2.88 26.70 14.15
CA SER A 55 -2.20 26.17 15.32
C SER A 55 -2.82 24.83 15.76
N ILE A 56 -2.12 23.73 15.44
CA ILE A 56 -2.42 22.38 15.89
C ILE A 56 -1.38 22.03 16.96
N ASN A 57 -1.82 21.64 18.14
CA ASN A 57 -0.98 21.21 19.27
C ASN A 57 -1.42 19.83 19.80
N PRO A 58 -0.61 19.13 20.61
CA PRO A 58 -1.02 17.89 21.27
C PRO A 58 -2.42 18.01 21.90
N GLY A 59 -3.31 17.05 21.57
CA GLY A 59 -4.74 17.08 21.92
C GLY A 59 -5.68 17.53 20.80
N ASN A 60 -5.16 18.09 19.70
CA ASN A 60 -5.96 18.31 18.48
C ASN A 60 -6.08 17.09 17.58
N SER A 61 -5.26 16.05 17.76
CA SER A 61 -5.32 14.84 16.93
C SER A 61 -6.71 14.19 17.00
N GLY A 62 -7.26 13.83 15.85
CA GLY A 62 -8.65 13.37 15.69
C GLY A 62 -9.67 14.50 15.58
N GLY A 63 -9.28 15.75 15.83
CA GLY A 63 -10.09 16.95 15.67
C GLY A 63 -10.34 17.33 14.20
N ALA A 64 -11.26 18.26 14.00
CA ALA A 64 -11.71 18.67 12.68
C ALA A 64 -10.81 19.76 12.07
N LEU A 65 -10.56 19.67 10.77
CA LEU A 65 -10.12 20.78 9.94
C LEU A 65 -11.25 21.12 8.96
N VAL A 66 -11.81 22.32 9.05
CA VAL A 66 -12.96 22.76 8.25
C VAL A 66 -12.64 23.98 7.40
N ASN A 67 -13.32 24.12 6.26
CA ASN A 67 -13.25 25.35 5.46
C ASN A 67 -14.17 26.45 6.05
N LEU A 68 -14.16 27.65 5.46
CA LEU A 68 -15.01 28.77 5.90
C LEU A 68 -16.53 28.52 5.78
N ARG A 69 -16.95 27.48 5.07
CA ARG A 69 -18.36 27.05 4.99
C ARG A 69 -18.73 26.05 6.11
N GLY A 70 -17.79 25.73 7.01
CA GLY A 70 -17.98 24.72 8.06
C GLY A 70 -18.00 23.28 7.53
N GLU A 71 -17.51 23.05 6.31
CA GLU A 71 -17.42 21.71 5.74
C GLU A 71 -16.09 21.07 6.14
N LEU A 72 -16.14 19.80 6.58
CA LEU A 72 -14.97 19.04 6.99
C LEU A 72 -14.10 18.70 5.78
N VAL A 73 -12.87 19.19 5.80
CA VAL A 73 -11.89 19.00 4.72
C VAL A 73 -10.73 18.08 5.13
N GLY A 74 -10.50 17.90 6.43
CA GLY A 74 -9.53 16.95 6.94
C GLY A 74 -9.66 16.65 8.43
N ILE A 75 -8.87 15.69 8.90
CA ILE A 75 -8.76 15.30 10.31
C ILE A 75 -7.35 15.63 10.80
N ASN A 76 -7.24 16.49 11.80
CA ASN A 76 -5.96 16.88 12.39
C ASN A 76 -5.24 15.62 12.91
N THR A 77 -3.98 15.42 12.54
CA THR A 77 -3.28 14.16 12.83
C THR A 77 -1.96 14.39 13.54
N ALA A 78 -1.10 15.24 12.97
CA ALA A 78 0.27 15.40 13.45
C ALA A 78 0.76 16.86 13.29
N ILE A 79 1.93 17.13 13.87
CA ILE A 79 2.66 18.38 13.72
C ILE A 79 4.13 18.08 13.45
N ILE A 80 4.81 18.96 12.73
CA ILE A 80 6.27 18.96 12.68
C ILE A 80 6.74 19.97 13.72
N ALA A 81 7.32 19.48 14.80
CA ALA A 81 7.67 20.29 15.98
C ALA A 81 9.00 19.83 16.58
N PRO A 82 10.13 20.47 16.23
CA PRO A 82 11.46 20.12 16.76
C PRO A 82 11.51 20.11 18.30
N ASN A 83 10.75 21.00 18.94
CA ASN A 83 10.71 21.17 20.41
C ASN A 83 9.32 20.84 21.01
N GLY A 84 8.48 20.08 20.30
CA GLY A 84 7.16 19.65 20.80
C GLY A 84 6.03 20.68 20.74
N GLY A 85 6.30 21.92 20.34
CA GLY A 85 5.30 22.96 20.08
C GLY A 85 5.09 23.22 18.58
N ASN A 86 3.87 23.63 18.19
CA ASN A 86 3.58 24.01 16.80
C ASN A 86 4.47 25.19 16.35
N VAL A 87 5.14 25.02 15.20
CA VAL A 87 5.96 26.07 14.55
C VAL A 87 5.36 26.54 13.23
N GLY A 88 4.03 26.46 13.08
CA GLY A 88 3.29 26.76 11.87
C GLY A 88 3.20 25.60 10.87
N ILE A 89 3.44 24.36 11.32
CA ILE A 89 3.37 23.15 10.48
C ILE A 89 2.47 22.11 11.13
N GLY A 90 1.18 22.22 10.87
CA GLY A 90 0.16 21.22 11.19
C GLY A 90 -0.14 20.31 9.99
N LEU A 91 -0.48 19.06 10.27
CA LEU A 91 -0.78 18.04 9.27
C LEU A 91 -2.14 17.40 9.54
N ALA A 92 -2.97 17.31 8.51
CA ALA A 92 -4.28 16.68 8.56
C ALA A 92 -4.47 15.65 7.44
N ILE A 93 -5.10 14.52 7.76
CA ILE A 93 -5.52 13.53 6.76
C ILE A 93 -6.68 14.11 5.96
N PRO A 94 -6.64 14.11 4.61
CA PRO A 94 -7.74 14.62 3.78
C PRO A 94 -9.06 13.87 4.02
N MET A 95 -10.18 14.58 3.99
CA MET A 95 -11.49 14.01 4.30
C MET A 95 -11.87 12.87 3.35
N ASN A 96 -11.51 12.91 2.07
CA ASN A 96 -11.82 11.81 1.15
C ASN A 96 -11.10 10.50 1.57
N MET A 97 -9.87 10.60 2.05
CA MET A 97 -9.10 9.45 2.54
C MET A 97 -9.67 8.89 3.84
N ALA A 98 -10.00 9.78 4.79
CA ALA A 98 -10.62 9.40 6.05
C ALA A 98 -12.00 8.77 5.83
N ARG A 99 -12.84 9.36 4.95
CA ARG A 99 -14.16 8.83 4.58
C ARG A 99 -14.06 7.43 4.01
N ASN A 100 -13.23 7.23 3.00
CA ASN A 100 -13.08 5.91 2.38
C ASN A 100 -12.60 4.84 3.39
N SER A 101 -11.71 5.20 4.30
CA SER A 101 -11.25 4.28 5.35
C SER A 101 -12.38 3.97 6.35
N SER A 102 -13.18 4.98 6.73
CA SER A 102 -14.36 4.81 7.57
C SER A 102 -15.42 3.92 6.91
N ASP A 103 -15.71 4.14 5.62
CA ASP A 103 -16.71 3.37 4.87
C ASP A 103 -16.32 1.89 4.82
N GLN A 104 -15.03 1.57 4.59
CA GLN A 104 -14.54 0.19 4.61
C GLN A 104 -14.62 -0.46 5.99
N LEU A 105 -14.28 0.28 7.05
CA LEU A 105 -14.41 -0.23 8.42
C LEU A 105 -15.87 -0.55 8.78
N LEU A 106 -16.81 0.28 8.34
CA LEU A 106 -18.24 0.04 8.53
C LEU A 106 -18.74 -1.15 7.72
N GLU A 107 -18.25 -1.31 6.49
CA GLU A 107 -18.71 -2.35 5.56
C GLU A 107 -18.09 -3.73 5.85
N HIS A 108 -16.84 -3.78 6.29
CA HIS A 108 -16.05 -5.01 6.37
C HIS A 108 -15.36 -5.26 7.71
N GLY A 109 -15.41 -4.30 8.65
CA GLY A 109 -14.71 -4.38 9.93
C GLY A 109 -13.19 -4.16 9.85
N GLU A 110 -12.64 -3.97 8.65
CA GLU A 110 -11.21 -3.74 8.40
C GLU A 110 -11.00 -2.86 7.17
N VAL A 111 -9.87 -2.14 7.10
CA VAL A 111 -9.47 -1.39 5.90
C VAL A 111 -8.68 -2.32 4.98
N ARG A 112 -9.18 -2.54 3.76
CA ARG A 112 -8.51 -3.38 2.75
C ARG A 112 -7.85 -2.50 1.69
N ARG A 113 -6.54 -2.36 1.78
CA ARG A 113 -5.76 -1.54 0.83
C ARG A 113 -5.53 -2.29 -0.48
N GLY A 114 -5.84 -1.64 -1.58
CA GLY A 114 -5.54 -2.14 -2.93
C GLY A 114 -4.04 -2.09 -3.27
N GLN A 115 -3.61 -2.93 -4.21
CA GLN A 115 -2.24 -2.92 -4.73
C GLN A 115 -2.22 -3.27 -6.23
N LEU A 116 -1.25 -2.72 -6.96
CA LEU A 116 -0.97 -3.09 -8.35
C LEU A 116 0.01 -4.26 -8.50
N GLY A 117 0.90 -4.46 -7.51
CA GLY A 117 1.97 -5.46 -7.56
C GLY A 117 3.21 -5.00 -8.35
N VAL A 118 3.63 -3.76 -8.11
CA VAL A 118 4.80 -3.15 -8.74
C VAL A 118 5.80 -2.67 -7.69
N ILE A 119 7.07 -2.67 -8.06
CA ILE A 119 8.12 -1.90 -7.37
C ILE A 119 8.33 -0.62 -8.18
N ILE A 120 8.37 0.50 -7.46
CA ILE A 120 8.36 1.84 -8.04
C ILE A 120 9.42 2.72 -7.42
N GLN A 121 9.89 3.71 -8.18
CA GLN A 121 10.74 4.79 -7.70
C GLN A 121 10.37 6.12 -8.35
N ASP A 122 10.78 7.22 -7.73
CA ASP A 122 10.58 8.56 -8.29
C ASP A 122 11.40 8.74 -9.56
N MET A 123 10.83 9.45 -10.53
CA MET A 123 11.60 9.94 -11.68
C MET A 123 12.50 11.11 -11.25
N THR A 124 13.81 10.93 -11.38
CA THR A 124 14.81 12.00 -11.22
C THR A 124 15.16 12.58 -12.58
N SER A 125 15.72 13.79 -12.61
CA SER A 125 16.17 14.40 -13.87
C SER A 125 17.22 13.56 -14.60
N SER A 126 18.16 12.96 -13.86
CA SER A 126 19.15 12.05 -14.42
C SER A 126 18.55 10.76 -15.01
N LEU A 127 17.50 10.22 -14.39
CA LEU A 127 16.77 9.08 -14.93
C LEU A 127 15.97 9.49 -16.18
N ALA A 128 15.33 10.66 -16.16
CA ALA A 128 14.57 11.15 -17.32
C ALA A 128 15.48 11.29 -18.54
N GLU A 129 16.65 11.91 -18.39
CA GLU A 129 17.65 12.03 -19.45
C GLU A 129 18.13 10.66 -19.95
N ALA A 130 18.38 9.69 -19.04
CA ALA A 130 18.80 8.34 -19.41
C ALA A 130 17.72 7.53 -20.15
N PHE A 131 16.45 7.95 -20.06
CA PHE A 131 15.32 7.40 -20.81
C PHE A 131 14.99 8.23 -22.07
N ASP A 132 15.88 9.14 -22.47
CA ASP A 132 15.72 10.07 -23.61
C ASP A 132 14.48 10.98 -23.48
N LEU A 133 14.15 11.38 -22.26
CA LEU A 133 13.05 12.29 -21.93
C LEU A 133 13.58 13.67 -21.52
N ASP A 134 12.69 14.66 -21.51
CA ASP A 134 13.01 15.98 -20.96
C ASP A 134 13.44 15.87 -19.48
N ALA A 135 14.51 16.56 -19.09
CA ALA A 135 15.05 16.52 -17.73
C ALA A 135 14.04 16.98 -16.64
N GLN A 136 12.98 17.70 -17.04
CA GLN A 136 11.89 18.11 -16.17
C GLN A 136 10.74 17.09 -16.10
N GLN A 137 10.80 15.99 -16.86
CA GLN A 137 9.79 14.95 -16.84
C GLN A 137 9.62 14.40 -15.42
N LYS A 138 8.40 14.53 -14.89
CA LYS A 138 7.99 13.95 -13.61
C LYS A 138 7.19 12.67 -13.84
N GLY A 139 7.09 11.86 -12.80
CA GLY A 139 6.38 10.60 -12.87
C GLY A 139 6.96 9.57 -11.93
N VAL A 140 6.45 8.35 -12.07
CA VAL A 140 6.85 7.21 -11.25
C VAL A 140 7.30 6.09 -12.16
N LEU A 141 8.59 5.74 -12.05
CA LEU A 141 9.18 4.66 -12.81
C LEU A 141 8.82 3.32 -12.16
N ILE A 142 8.30 2.39 -12.95
CA ILE A 142 8.14 0.99 -12.58
C ILE A 142 9.48 0.29 -12.77
N THR A 143 10.11 -0.14 -11.68
CA THR A 143 11.38 -0.88 -11.72
C THR A 143 11.16 -2.39 -11.83
N GLN A 144 10.01 -2.88 -11.35
CA GLN A 144 9.65 -4.29 -11.43
C GLN A 144 8.13 -4.46 -11.40
N VAL A 145 7.65 -5.42 -12.18
CA VAL A 145 6.27 -5.93 -12.12
C VAL A 145 6.30 -7.33 -11.54
N GLN A 146 5.44 -7.61 -10.57
CA GLN A 146 5.33 -8.94 -9.97
C GLN A 146 4.50 -9.84 -10.87
N GLU A 147 4.99 -11.06 -11.13
CA GLU A 147 4.26 -12.08 -11.89
C GLU A 147 2.87 -12.32 -11.28
N ASP A 148 1.85 -12.45 -12.14
CA ASP A 148 0.44 -12.67 -11.80
C ASP A 148 -0.22 -11.54 -10.98
N SER A 149 0.42 -10.39 -10.87
CA SER A 149 -0.16 -9.22 -10.21
C SER A 149 -1.20 -8.52 -11.08
N ALA A 150 -1.96 -7.60 -10.48
CA ALA A 150 -2.87 -6.71 -11.21
C ALA A 150 -2.16 -5.94 -12.34
N ALA A 151 -0.92 -5.49 -12.10
CA ALA A 151 -0.10 -4.81 -13.09
C ALA A 151 0.32 -5.73 -14.24
N ASP A 152 0.76 -6.95 -13.93
CA ASP A 152 1.15 -7.96 -14.93
C ASP A 152 -0.02 -8.34 -15.82
N LEU A 153 -1.17 -8.65 -15.21
CA LEU A 153 -2.40 -8.99 -15.94
C LEU A 153 -2.90 -7.84 -16.83
N ALA A 154 -2.60 -6.59 -16.47
CA ALA A 154 -2.92 -5.43 -17.28
C ALA A 154 -1.88 -5.14 -18.37
N GLY A 155 -0.71 -5.79 -18.35
CA GLY A 155 0.38 -5.59 -19.32
C GLY A 155 1.31 -4.42 -18.99
N LEU A 156 1.37 -3.98 -17.74
CA LEU A 156 2.41 -3.06 -17.28
C LEU A 156 3.77 -3.76 -17.31
N GLU A 157 4.81 -2.99 -17.61
CA GLU A 157 6.18 -3.51 -17.77
C GLU A 157 7.16 -2.69 -16.94
N ALA A 158 8.31 -3.29 -16.61
CA ALA A 158 9.43 -2.54 -16.06
C ALA A 158 9.94 -1.55 -17.12
N GLY A 159 10.23 -0.32 -16.71
CA GLY A 159 10.54 0.80 -17.61
C GLY A 159 9.35 1.69 -17.95
N ASP A 160 8.12 1.29 -17.62
CA ASP A 160 6.96 2.18 -17.72
C ASP A 160 7.06 3.33 -16.72
N ILE A 161 6.68 4.54 -17.17
CA ILE A 161 6.69 5.75 -16.35
C ILE A 161 5.25 6.24 -16.21
N ILE A 162 4.65 6.03 -15.04
CA ILE A 162 3.29 6.49 -14.76
C ILE A 162 3.32 7.99 -14.53
N VAL A 163 2.51 8.73 -15.28
CA VAL A 163 2.41 10.20 -15.19
C VAL A 163 1.04 10.67 -14.71
N MET A 164 0.00 9.83 -14.85
CA MET A 164 -1.36 10.18 -14.46
C MET A 164 -2.16 8.96 -14.01
N VAL A 165 -3.02 9.15 -13.00
CA VAL A 165 -4.00 8.16 -12.55
C VAL A 165 -5.36 8.84 -12.42
N ASN A 166 -6.40 8.31 -13.06
CA ASN A 166 -7.77 8.84 -13.00
C ASN A 166 -7.85 10.36 -13.24
N LYS A 167 -7.08 10.87 -14.22
CA LYS A 167 -6.94 12.30 -14.56
C LYS A 167 -6.15 13.16 -13.56
N LYS A 168 -5.57 12.57 -12.51
CA LYS A 168 -4.70 13.27 -11.57
C LYS A 168 -3.24 13.05 -11.93
N LEU A 169 -2.48 14.14 -12.02
CA LEU A 169 -1.04 14.09 -12.23
C LEU A 169 -0.37 13.37 -11.06
N ILE A 170 0.55 12.46 -11.38
CA ILE A 170 1.34 11.73 -10.42
C ILE A 170 2.80 12.09 -10.66
N ASN A 171 3.39 12.77 -9.68
CA ASN A 171 4.77 13.24 -9.75
C ASN A 171 5.72 12.42 -8.88
N THR A 172 5.20 11.69 -7.89
CA THR A 172 6.01 10.91 -6.94
C THR A 172 5.40 9.54 -6.65
N ALA A 173 6.26 8.58 -6.28
CA ALA A 173 5.92 7.22 -5.93
C ALA A 173 5.00 7.17 -4.70
N SER A 174 5.17 8.10 -3.76
CA SER A 174 4.26 8.26 -2.62
C SER A 174 2.86 8.64 -3.08
N GLN A 175 2.72 9.58 -4.01
CA GLN A 175 1.42 9.93 -4.59
C GLN A 175 0.75 8.74 -5.27
N LEU A 176 1.50 8.00 -6.10
CA LEU A 176 0.98 6.78 -6.73
C LEU A 176 0.51 5.76 -5.69
N ARG A 177 1.34 5.48 -4.68
CA ARG A 177 1.05 4.54 -3.59
C ARG A 177 -0.23 4.93 -2.84
N ASN A 178 -0.40 6.21 -2.54
CA ASN A 178 -1.59 6.72 -1.84
C ASN A 178 -2.85 6.59 -2.68
N VAL A 179 -2.78 6.96 -3.96
CA VAL A 179 -3.92 6.85 -4.88
C VAL A 179 -4.33 5.38 -4.98
N VAL A 180 -3.41 4.47 -5.27
CA VAL A 180 -3.68 3.03 -5.37
C VAL A 180 -4.22 2.46 -4.04
N GLY A 181 -3.62 2.82 -2.91
CA GLY A 181 -4.04 2.34 -1.59
C GLY A 181 -5.39 2.92 -1.12
N SER A 182 -5.89 3.96 -1.77
CA SER A 182 -7.22 4.53 -1.53
C SER A 182 -8.29 3.94 -2.46
N VAL A 183 -7.94 3.17 -3.46
CA VAL A 183 -8.90 2.57 -4.39
C VAL A 183 -9.34 1.22 -3.86
N ARG A 184 -10.64 0.90 -3.97
CA ARG A 184 -11.15 -0.38 -3.48
C ARG A 184 -10.64 -1.52 -4.36
N ILE A 185 -10.50 -2.69 -3.76
CA ILE A 185 -10.12 -3.91 -4.50
C ILE A 185 -11.22 -4.21 -5.52
N GLY A 186 -10.83 -4.53 -6.76
CA GLY A 186 -11.72 -4.77 -7.89
C GLY A 186 -12.12 -3.51 -8.66
N GLU A 187 -11.80 -2.31 -8.18
CA GLU A 187 -12.02 -1.07 -8.95
C GLU A 187 -10.96 -0.88 -10.03
N ALA A 188 -11.35 -0.26 -11.13
CA ALA A 188 -10.47 0.02 -12.27
C ALA A 188 -9.79 1.39 -12.13
N LEU A 189 -8.47 1.41 -12.27
CA LEU A 189 -7.65 2.60 -12.38
C LEU A 189 -7.28 2.87 -13.83
N LYS A 190 -7.56 4.10 -14.30
CA LYS A 190 -7.11 4.58 -15.62
C LYS A 190 -5.74 5.23 -15.47
N LEU A 191 -4.73 4.63 -16.07
CA LEU A 191 -3.35 5.10 -16.08
C LEU A 191 -3.04 5.79 -17.41
N GLU A 192 -2.31 6.89 -17.34
CA GLU A 192 -1.54 7.40 -18.47
C GLU A 192 -0.05 7.24 -18.13
N LEU A 193 0.71 6.65 -19.04
CA LEU A 193 2.11 6.34 -18.85
C LEU A 193 2.94 6.62 -20.10
N LEU A 194 4.25 6.69 -19.94
CA LEU A 194 5.22 6.72 -21.01
C LEU A 194 5.93 5.37 -21.08
N ARG A 195 6.01 4.81 -22.30
CA ARG A 195 6.81 3.63 -22.62
C ARG A 195 7.61 3.94 -23.87
N GLU A 196 8.95 3.88 -23.78
CA GLU A 196 9.85 4.23 -24.90
C GLU A 196 9.54 5.62 -25.47
N GLY A 197 9.33 6.61 -24.60
CA GLY A 197 9.00 7.99 -24.98
C GLY A 197 7.57 8.22 -25.51
N LYS A 198 6.76 7.17 -25.66
CA LYS A 198 5.39 7.27 -26.21
C LYS A 198 4.34 7.19 -25.12
N SER A 199 3.36 8.09 -25.18
CA SER A 199 2.20 8.07 -24.29
C SER A 199 1.32 6.85 -24.58
N ARG A 200 0.94 6.14 -23.52
CA ARG A 200 -0.01 5.02 -23.53
C ARG A 200 -1.06 5.22 -22.45
N LYS A 201 -2.26 4.72 -22.72
CA LYS A 201 -3.36 4.67 -21.75
C LYS A 201 -3.65 3.23 -21.42
N MET A 202 -3.71 2.91 -20.14
CA MET A 202 -3.96 1.56 -19.65
C MET A 202 -5.02 1.58 -18.56
N THR A 203 -5.76 0.48 -18.44
CA THR A 203 -6.71 0.30 -17.34
C THR A 203 -6.26 -0.90 -16.53
N VAL A 204 -6.07 -0.70 -15.22
CA VAL A 204 -5.62 -1.74 -14.30
C VAL A 204 -6.68 -1.95 -13.25
N VAL A 205 -7.11 -3.20 -13.06
CA VAL A 205 -8.05 -3.54 -11.99
C VAL A 205 -7.25 -3.76 -10.70
N VAL A 206 -7.53 -2.97 -9.67
CA VAL A 206 -6.78 -3.01 -8.41
C VAL A 206 -6.97 -4.35 -7.72
N GLY A 207 -5.86 -5.04 -7.47
CA GLY A 207 -5.86 -6.31 -6.75
C GLY A 207 -5.91 -6.11 -5.24
N GLU A 208 -6.26 -7.18 -4.52
CA GLU A 208 -5.98 -7.25 -3.09
C GLU A 208 -4.46 -7.10 -2.89
N ARG A 209 -4.05 -6.47 -1.79
CA ARG A 209 -2.68 -6.63 -1.30
C ARG A 209 -2.46 -8.12 -1.09
N SER A 210 -1.93 -8.80 -2.11
CA SER A 210 -1.28 -10.08 -1.91
C SER A 210 -0.13 -9.73 -1.00
N ASN A 211 -0.34 -9.89 0.30
CA ASN A 211 0.77 -9.98 1.20
C ASN A 211 1.73 -10.95 0.51
N LEU A 212 2.98 -10.52 0.31
CA LEU A 212 4.07 -11.40 -0.07
C LEU A 212 4.08 -12.67 0.81
N LEU A 213 3.39 -12.60 1.95
CA LEU A 213 2.89 -13.64 2.82
C LEU A 213 1.46 -14.07 2.43
N SER A 214 1.33 -15.10 1.59
CA SER A 214 0.04 -15.79 1.47
C SER A 214 -0.22 -16.55 2.76
N ARG A 215 -1.34 -16.27 3.44
CA ARG A 215 -1.81 -17.15 4.53
C ARG A 215 -2.08 -18.52 3.93
N ALA A 216 -1.30 -19.51 4.33
CA ALA A 216 -1.29 -20.78 3.63
C ALA A 216 -2.55 -21.63 3.88
N ASN A 217 -3.40 -21.21 4.81
CA ASN A 217 -4.75 -21.74 4.95
C ASN A 217 -5.64 -21.45 3.72
N LYS A 218 -5.40 -20.36 2.97
CA LYS A 218 -6.07 -20.10 1.68
C LYS A 218 -5.59 -21.05 0.57
N ILE A 219 -4.39 -21.63 0.72
CA ILE A 219 -3.79 -22.56 -0.25
C ILE A 219 -4.28 -23.98 0.01
N HIS A 220 -4.17 -24.44 1.26
CA HIS A 220 -4.65 -25.77 1.65
C HIS A 220 -4.85 -25.84 3.17
N PRO A 221 -5.90 -26.54 3.67
CA PRO A 221 -6.14 -26.65 5.12
C PRO A 221 -4.97 -27.22 5.92
N ARG A 222 -4.13 -28.08 5.31
CA ARG A 222 -2.95 -28.67 5.99
C ARG A 222 -1.76 -27.72 6.14
N LEU A 223 -1.78 -26.58 5.43
CA LEU A 223 -0.81 -25.51 5.60
C LEU A 223 -1.31 -24.43 6.58
N ASN A 224 -2.44 -24.67 7.25
CA ASN A 224 -2.97 -23.74 8.24
C ASN A 224 -1.91 -23.38 9.30
N GLY A 225 -1.80 -22.09 9.58
CA GLY A 225 -0.83 -21.51 10.51
C GLY A 225 0.53 -21.16 9.90
N ALA A 226 0.81 -21.51 8.64
CA ALA A 226 1.99 -21.03 7.94
C ALA A 226 1.69 -19.75 7.14
N GLU A 227 2.64 -18.82 7.14
CA GLU A 227 2.71 -17.73 6.19
C GLU A 227 3.83 -17.99 5.19
N LEU A 228 3.50 -17.95 3.90
CA LEU A 228 4.39 -18.38 2.84
C LEU A 228 4.71 -17.23 1.88
N LYS A 229 5.96 -17.16 1.45
CA LYS A 229 6.43 -16.22 0.42
C LYS A 229 7.22 -16.90 -0.69
N ASN A 230 7.27 -16.31 -1.88
CA ASN A 230 8.17 -16.80 -2.92
C ASN A 230 9.64 -16.65 -2.49
N ALA A 231 10.48 -17.62 -2.85
CA ALA A 231 11.92 -17.49 -2.66
C ALA A 231 12.49 -16.43 -3.63
N GLU A 232 13.39 -15.58 -3.14
CA GLU A 232 13.99 -14.48 -3.93
C GLU A 232 14.73 -14.96 -5.17
N ASN A 233 15.30 -16.16 -5.11
CA ASN A 233 16.01 -16.78 -6.24
C ASN A 233 15.09 -17.52 -7.22
N GLY A 234 13.75 -17.40 -7.07
CA GLY A 234 12.76 -18.04 -7.92
C GLY A 234 12.69 -19.57 -7.81
N LYS A 235 13.33 -20.17 -6.79
CA LYS A 235 13.45 -21.63 -6.64
C LYS A 235 12.75 -22.14 -5.38
N GLY A 236 11.44 -21.91 -5.29
CA GLY A 236 10.57 -22.50 -4.27
C GLY A 236 9.81 -21.48 -3.45
N VAL A 237 9.16 -21.96 -2.39
CA VAL A 237 8.32 -21.16 -1.49
C VAL A 237 8.88 -21.24 -0.07
N ILE A 238 9.14 -20.11 0.56
CA ILE A 238 9.71 -20.00 1.90
C ILE A 238 8.58 -19.89 2.93
N VAL A 239 8.70 -20.64 4.04
CA VAL A 239 7.92 -20.43 5.26
C VAL A 239 8.48 -19.21 5.98
N ALA A 240 7.79 -18.08 5.87
CA ALA A 240 8.21 -16.83 6.46
C ALA A 240 7.80 -16.72 7.93
N GLU A 241 6.58 -17.16 8.25
CA GLU A 241 6.08 -17.24 9.63
C GLU A 241 5.35 -18.56 9.85
N LEU A 242 5.28 -18.99 11.11
CA LEU A 242 4.61 -20.23 11.47
C LEU A 242 4.04 -20.13 12.89
N ALA A 243 2.72 -20.24 13.00
CA ALA A 243 2.03 -20.26 14.28
C ALA A 243 2.34 -21.54 15.06
N SER A 244 2.75 -21.39 16.32
CA SER A 244 2.99 -22.49 17.25
C SER A 244 1.71 -23.31 17.46
N GLY A 245 1.82 -24.64 17.41
CA GLY A 245 0.69 -25.55 17.60
C GLY A 245 -0.25 -25.68 16.39
N SER A 246 0.06 -25.04 15.26
CA SER A 246 -0.69 -25.21 14.01
C SER A 246 -0.46 -26.56 13.34
N ASN A 247 -1.36 -26.98 12.44
CA ASN A 247 -1.20 -28.21 11.65
C ASN A 247 0.12 -28.26 10.87
N ALA A 248 0.51 -27.11 10.29
CA ALA A 248 1.77 -26.96 9.59
C ALA A 248 2.96 -27.19 10.54
N SER A 249 2.94 -26.59 11.73
CA SER A 249 3.97 -26.76 12.76
C SER A 249 4.04 -28.19 13.29
N ALA A 250 2.88 -28.81 13.60
CA ALA A 250 2.78 -30.18 14.08
C ALA A 250 3.29 -31.21 13.06
N SER A 251 3.17 -30.90 11.75
CA SER A 251 3.70 -31.73 10.67
C SER A 251 5.22 -31.56 10.46
N GLY A 252 5.88 -30.69 11.25
CA GLY A 252 7.32 -30.51 11.25
C GLY A 252 7.86 -29.40 10.35
N LEU A 253 7.00 -28.55 9.78
CA LEU A 253 7.45 -27.30 9.13
C LEU A 253 8.08 -26.38 10.17
N ARG A 254 9.04 -25.58 9.72
CA ARG A 254 9.72 -24.54 10.50
C ARG A 254 9.85 -23.27 9.69
N VAL A 255 9.96 -22.14 10.38
CA VAL A 255 10.33 -20.87 9.77
C VAL A 255 11.68 -21.02 9.07
N GLY A 256 11.77 -20.51 7.84
CA GLY A 256 12.94 -20.63 6.97
C GLY A 256 12.97 -21.87 6.07
N ASP A 257 12.04 -22.82 6.25
CA ASP A 257 11.93 -23.96 5.32
C ASP A 257 11.56 -23.49 3.92
N ARG A 258 12.26 -24.01 2.91
CA ARG A 258 11.93 -23.75 1.50
C ARG A 258 11.29 -24.98 0.86
N ILE A 259 10.00 -24.89 0.57
CA ILE A 259 9.23 -25.88 -0.16
C ILE A 259 9.65 -25.88 -1.63
N VAL A 260 10.07 -27.03 -2.14
CA VAL A 260 10.57 -27.21 -3.52
C VAL A 260 9.79 -28.25 -4.32
N SER A 261 9.01 -29.11 -3.67
CA SER A 261 8.03 -29.96 -4.35
C SER A 261 6.89 -30.37 -3.43
N VAL A 262 5.72 -30.63 -4.02
CA VAL A 262 4.55 -31.22 -3.35
C VAL A 262 4.07 -32.40 -4.18
N ASN A 263 3.83 -33.54 -3.53
CA ASN A 263 3.42 -34.79 -4.17
C ASN A 263 4.28 -35.16 -5.40
N ARG A 264 5.60 -34.99 -5.26
CA ARG A 264 6.63 -35.22 -6.30
C ARG A 264 6.56 -34.27 -7.50
N VAL A 265 5.70 -33.26 -7.48
CA VAL A 265 5.66 -32.19 -8.48
C VAL A 265 6.49 -31.01 -7.98
N ALA A 266 7.47 -30.58 -8.77
CA ALA A 266 8.30 -29.43 -8.44
C ALA A 266 7.45 -28.15 -8.34
N VAL A 267 7.76 -27.31 -7.34
CA VAL A 267 7.13 -26.02 -7.15
C VAL A 267 8.19 -24.95 -6.99
N SER A 268 8.11 -23.92 -7.81
CA SER A 268 9.05 -22.80 -7.83
C SER A 268 8.45 -21.53 -7.22
N ASN A 269 7.12 -21.42 -7.15
CA ASN A 269 6.41 -20.27 -6.62
C ASN A 269 5.07 -20.67 -5.97
N LEU A 270 4.43 -19.72 -5.30
CA LEU A 270 3.16 -19.87 -4.58
C LEU A 270 2.01 -20.33 -5.48
N LYS A 271 1.98 -19.90 -6.75
CA LYS A 271 0.95 -20.32 -7.71
C LYS A 271 1.07 -21.80 -8.06
N GLN A 272 2.28 -22.28 -8.34
CA GLN A 272 2.53 -23.70 -8.58
C GLN A 272 2.22 -24.52 -7.32
N LEU A 273 2.62 -24.03 -6.15
CA LEU A 273 2.27 -24.65 -4.88
C LEU A 273 0.76 -24.77 -4.72
N THR A 274 0.00 -23.71 -5.00
CA THR A 274 -1.46 -23.68 -4.89
C THR A 274 -2.12 -24.68 -5.84
N LYS A 275 -1.76 -24.63 -7.13
CA LYS A 275 -2.29 -25.55 -8.15
C LYS A 275 -2.03 -27.02 -7.83
N VAL A 276 -0.88 -27.34 -7.25
CA VAL A 276 -0.53 -28.72 -6.85
C VAL A 276 -1.22 -29.11 -5.54
N ALA A 277 -1.32 -28.19 -4.58
CA ALA A 277 -1.96 -28.43 -3.30
C ALA A 277 -3.48 -28.62 -3.41
N GLU A 278 -4.16 -27.83 -4.26
CA GLU A 278 -5.61 -27.96 -4.51
C GLU A 278 -6.02 -29.35 -5.04
N ARG A 279 -5.12 -30.01 -5.76
CA ARG A 279 -5.36 -31.37 -6.30
C ARG A 279 -5.18 -32.46 -5.26
N SER A 280 -4.77 -32.11 -4.04
CA SER A 280 -4.47 -33.04 -2.97
C SER A 280 -5.67 -33.12 -2.04
N SER A 281 -6.39 -34.24 -2.03
CA SER A 281 -7.56 -34.45 -1.16
C SER A 281 -7.22 -34.98 0.25
N GLY A 282 -5.93 -35.20 0.54
CA GLY A 282 -5.48 -35.85 1.77
C GLY A 282 -4.10 -35.39 2.23
N LYS A 283 -3.26 -36.35 2.63
CA LYS A 283 -1.88 -36.08 3.07
C LYS A 283 -1.07 -35.49 1.91
N MET A 284 -0.28 -34.45 2.19
CA MET A 284 0.65 -33.90 1.19
C MET A 284 2.08 -34.28 1.54
N LEU A 285 2.76 -34.98 0.62
CA LEU A 285 4.19 -35.23 0.72
C LEU A 285 4.93 -34.01 0.19
N VAL A 286 5.57 -33.26 1.08
CA VAL A 286 6.28 -32.02 0.75
C VAL A 286 7.77 -32.24 0.87
N ARG A 287 8.53 -31.89 -0.17
CA ARG A 287 9.99 -31.80 -0.07
C ARG A 287 10.36 -30.37 0.28
N ILE A 288 11.11 -30.22 1.37
CA ILE A 288 11.63 -28.95 1.82
C ILE A 288 13.16 -28.94 1.81
N VAL A 289 13.74 -27.77 1.76
CA VAL A 289 15.15 -27.50 2.00
C VAL A 289 15.25 -26.64 3.25
N ARG A 290 15.96 -27.14 4.26
CA ARG A 290 16.21 -26.50 5.55
C ARG A 290 17.72 -26.31 5.72
N GLY A 291 18.19 -25.07 5.69
CA GLY A 291 19.62 -24.80 5.55
C GLY A 291 20.18 -25.47 4.29
N ASN A 292 21.16 -26.36 4.46
CA ASN A 292 21.77 -27.12 3.36
C ASN A 292 21.23 -28.55 3.21
N THR A 293 20.20 -28.92 3.97
CA THR A 293 19.64 -30.29 3.95
C THR A 293 18.28 -30.30 3.29
N ALA A 294 18.07 -31.24 2.36
CA ALA A 294 16.75 -31.52 1.79
C ALA A 294 16.11 -32.69 2.52
N LEU A 295 14.84 -32.57 2.89
CA LEU A 295 14.09 -33.63 3.55
C LEU A 295 12.63 -33.63 3.11
N PHE A 296 11.94 -34.75 3.32
CA PHE A 296 10.52 -34.90 3.07
C PHE A 296 9.74 -34.82 4.38
N ILE A 297 8.61 -34.12 4.35
CA ILE A 297 7.63 -34.07 5.43
C ILE A 297 6.26 -34.45 4.87
N VAL A 298 5.39 -34.94 5.73
CA VAL A 298 4.01 -35.26 5.38
C VAL A 298 3.09 -34.31 6.13
N LEU A 299 2.40 -33.45 5.38
CA LEU A 299 1.42 -32.54 5.97
C LEU A 299 0.13 -33.32 6.23
N SER A 300 -0.06 -33.54 7.53
CA SER A 300 -1.11 -34.28 8.24
C SER A 300 -2.48 -33.75 8.00
#